data_AF-A0A6M9U0G7-F1
#
_entry.id   AF-A0A6M9U0G7-F1
#
_cell.length_a   1.000
_cell.length_b   1.000
_cell.length_c   1.000
_cell.angle_alpha   90.00
_cell.angle_beta   90.00
_cell.angle_gamma   90.00
#
_symmetry.space_group_name_H-M   'P 1'
#
loop_
_entity.id
_entity.type
_entity.pdbx_description
1 polymer ?
#
loop_
_entity_poly.entity_id
_entity_poly.type
_entity_poly.pdbx_seq_one_letter_code
_entity_poly.pdbx_strand_id
1 'polypeptide(L)'
;MASMSLLSVTVSITFLLTKHPLSMGLTLIIQTLMVAMMTGLMINMFWFSYILVISMLSGMLVLFIYMASVASNEKFHTTWSMLMYMMPMIIMSMMMFFIMDQLEVSCMSPSIKKSMTGAEQLISLNKLFIFNNMSITIMLVSYLFLTMIAISYIANVHEGPLRMKS
;
A
#
# COMPACT_ATOMS: atom_id res chain seq x y z
N MET A 1 2.71 17.93 2.10
CA MET A 1 3.25 16.68 1.51
C MET A 1 4.43 16.10 2.28
N ALA A 2 5.43 16.91 2.64
CA ALA A 2 6.60 16.45 3.39
C ALA A 2 6.26 15.78 4.75
N SER A 3 5.27 16.31 5.46
CA SER A 3 4.76 15.72 6.72
C SER A 3 4.19 14.31 6.51
N MET A 4 3.37 14.12 5.47
CA MET A 4 2.80 12.82 5.10
C MET A 4 3.87 11.82 4.64
N SER A 5 4.91 12.25 3.93
CA SER A 5 6.04 11.37 3.62
C SER A 5 6.80 10.94 4.87
N LEU A 6 6.99 11.83 5.84
CA LEU A 6 7.65 11.47 7.10
C LEU A 6 6.84 10.42 7.86
N LEU A 7 5.52 10.59 7.94
CA LEU A 7 4.60 9.59 8.51
C LEU A 7 4.66 8.25 7.76
N SER A 8 4.78 8.24 6.44
CA SER A 8 4.94 6.98 5.69
C SER A 8 6.26 6.27 6.00
N VAL A 9 7.32 7.03 6.29
CA VAL A 9 8.60 6.45 6.72
C VAL A 9 8.48 5.89 8.14
N THR A 10 7.81 6.60 9.04
CA THR A 10 7.60 6.07 10.40
C THR A 10 6.86 4.75 10.35
N VAL A 11 5.72 4.68 9.65
CA VAL A 11 4.91 3.47 9.45
C VAL A 11 5.75 2.32 8.84
N SER A 12 6.62 2.60 7.87
CA SER A 12 7.50 1.58 7.28
C SER A 12 8.53 1.00 8.27
N ILE A 13 9.06 1.82 9.18
CA ILE A 13 9.97 1.35 10.23
C ILE A 13 9.20 0.48 11.24
N THR A 14 7.93 0.80 11.51
CA THR A 14 7.08 0.00 12.41
C THR A 14 6.88 -1.42 11.88
N PHE A 15 6.73 -1.56 10.58
CA PHE A 15 6.52 -2.84 9.92
C PHE A 15 7.72 -3.77 10.16
N LEU A 16 8.94 -3.24 10.07
CA LEU A 16 10.17 -3.99 10.34
C LEU A 16 10.27 -4.47 11.80
N LEU A 17 9.64 -3.76 12.74
CA LEU A 17 9.70 -4.05 14.18
C LEU A 17 8.57 -4.98 14.65
N THR A 18 7.45 -5.05 13.92
CA THR A 18 6.33 -5.92 14.27
C THR A 18 6.64 -7.39 13.95
N LYS A 19 6.42 -8.27 14.93
CA LYS A 19 6.61 -9.73 14.76
C LYS A 19 5.31 -10.51 14.54
N HIS A 20 4.20 -10.00 15.05
CA HIS A 20 2.93 -10.71 14.98
C HIS A 20 2.32 -10.56 13.58
N PRO A 21 1.90 -11.66 12.90
CA PRO A 21 1.43 -11.60 11.51
C PRO A 21 0.21 -10.69 11.33
N LEU A 22 -0.69 -10.66 12.31
CA LEU A 22 -1.84 -9.74 12.28
C LEU A 22 -1.43 -8.27 12.37
N SER A 23 -0.42 -7.91 13.18
CA SER A 23 0.02 -6.52 13.25
C SER A 23 0.87 -6.12 12.04
N MET A 24 1.63 -7.04 11.47
CA MET A 24 2.28 -6.85 10.16
C MET A 24 1.24 -6.56 9.07
N GLY A 25 0.12 -7.30 9.05
CA GLY A 25 -0.98 -7.05 8.13
C GLY A 25 -1.60 -5.66 8.33
N LEU A 26 -1.89 -5.28 9.57
CA LEU A 26 -2.46 -3.95 9.86
C LEU A 26 -1.51 -2.80 9.51
N THR A 27 -0.21 -2.92 9.82
CA THR A 27 0.77 -1.86 9.51
C THR A 27 0.94 -1.68 7.99
N LEU A 28 0.90 -2.77 7.22
CA LEU A 28 0.92 -2.70 5.75
C LEU A 28 -0.36 -2.06 5.17
N ILE A 29 -1.55 -2.30 5.75
CA ILE A 29 -2.79 -1.65 5.30
C ILE A 29 -2.68 -0.13 5.51
N ILE A 30 -2.19 0.29 6.67
CA ILE A 30 -1.98 1.72 6.97
C ILE A 30 -0.95 2.32 6.00
N GLN A 31 0.15 1.61 5.73
CA GLN A 31 1.17 2.07 4.80
C GLN A 31 0.63 2.27 3.40
N THR A 32 -0.13 1.30 2.89
CA THR A 32 -0.68 1.34 1.53
C THR A 32 -1.70 2.47 1.35
N LEU A 33 -2.52 2.75 2.37
CA LEU A 33 -3.41 3.91 2.37
C LEU A 33 -2.65 5.24 2.34
N MET A 34 -1.58 5.38 3.14
CA MET A 34 -0.75 6.60 3.16
C MET A 34 -0.07 6.83 1.80
N VAL A 35 0.46 5.78 1.17
CA VAL A 35 1.07 5.86 -0.17
C VAL A 35 0.03 6.19 -1.24
N ALA A 36 -1.18 5.61 -1.15
CA ALA A 36 -2.27 5.93 -2.08
C ALA A 36 -2.67 7.41 -2.00
N MET A 37 -2.79 7.97 -0.80
CA MET A 37 -3.09 9.40 -0.65
C MET A 37 -1.96 10.28 -1.21
N MET A 38 -0.70 9.93 -0.94
CA MET A 38 0.46 10.68 -1.46
C MET A 38 0.53 10.65 -2.99
N THR A 39 0.28 9.51 -3.62
CA THR A 39 0.29 9.37 -5.09
C THR A 39 -0.87 10.11 -5.75
N GLY A 40 -2.07 10.08 -5.15
CA GLY A 40 -3.22 10.85 -5.62
C GLY A 40 -2.97 12.36 -5.60
N LEU A 41 -2.33 12.86 -4.53
CA LEU A 41 -1.94 14.27 -4.42
C LEU A 41 -0.80 14.66 -5.37
N MET A 42 0.20 13.79 -5.62
CA MET A 42 1.30 14.08 -6.55
C MET A 42 0.80 14.27 -7.99
N ILE A 43 -0.05 13.37 -8.44
CA ILE A 43 -0.44 13.27 -9.86
C ILE A 43 -1.68 14.13 -10.13
N ASN A 44 -2.34 14.67 -9.08
CA ASN A 44 -3.66 15.32 -9.14
C ASN A 44 -4.75 14.45 -9.80
N MET A 45 -4.51 13.13 -9.87
CA MET A 45 -5.39 12.14 -10.48
C MET A 45 -5.53 10.93 -9.57
N PHE A 46 -6.75 10.66 -9.12
CA PHE A 46 -7.00 9.61 -8.12
C PHE A 46 -7.19 8.20 -8.69
N TRP A 47 -7.23 8.03 -10.02
CA TRP A 47 -7.41 6.70 -10.65
C TRP A 47 -6.28 5.73 -10.29
N PHE A 48 -5.02 6.16 -10.36
CA PHE A 48 -3.88 5.30 -9.98
C PHE A 48 -3.86 4.99 -8.49
N SER A 49 -4.18 5.96 -7.62
CA SER A 49 -4.29 5.71 -6.18
C SER A 49 -5.41 4.74 -5.84
N TYR A 50 -6.53 4.77 -6.57
CA TYR A 50 -7.63 3.83 -6.38
C TYR A 50 -7.26 2.40 -6.77
N ILE A 51 -6.61 2.22 -7.93
CA ILE A 51 -6.12 0.91 -8.38
C ILE A 51 -5.15 0.33 -7.35
N LEU A 52 -4.23 1.14 -6.81
CA LEU A 52 -3.28 0.73 -5.78
C LEU A 52 -3.98 0.23 -4.51
N VAL A 53 -5.00 0.95 -4.03
CA VAL A 53 -5.76 0.56 -2.84
C VAL A 53 -6.46 -0.78 -3.04
N ILE A 54 -7.14 -0.99 -4.18
CA ILE A 54 -7.84 -2.26 -4.43
C ILE A 54 -6.87 -3.43 -4.52
N SER A 55 -5.79 -3.29 -5.30
CA SER A 55 -4.87 -4.41 -5.52
C SER A 55 -4.15 -4.83 -4.25
N MET A 56 -3.78 -3.86 -3.39
CA MET A 56 -3.11 -4.17 -2.14
C MET A 56 -4.07 -4.71 -1.09
N LEU A 57 -5.24 -4.10 -0.89
CA LEU A 57 -6.21 -4.59 0.11
C LEU A 57 -6.71 -6.01 -0.21
N SER A 58 -6.98 -6.31 -1.49
CA SER A 58 -7.44 -7.64 -1.90
C SER A 58 -6.44 -8.75 -1.57
N GLY A 59 -5.15 -8.55 -1.83
CA GLY A 59 -4.11 -9.53 -1.50
C GLY A 59 -3.92 -9.71 0.02
N MET A 60 -4.04 -8.63 0.78
CA MET A 60 -3.83 -8.64 2.22
C MET A 60 -4.96 -9.32 3.00
N LEU A 61 -6.21 -9.21 2.54
CA LEU A 61 -7.35 -9.89 3.16
C LEU A 61 -7.22 -11.42 3.06
N VAL A 62 -6.70 -11.95 1.94
CA VAL A 62 -6.46 -13.39 1.78
C VAL A 62 -5.41 -13.88 2.78
N LEU A 63 -4.30 -13.15 2.94
CA LEU A 63 -3.27 -13.44 3.93
C LEU A 63 -3.81 -13.36 5.37
N PHE A 64 -4.70 -12.40 5.65
CA PHE A 64 -5.33 -12.26 6.96
C PHE A 64 -6.18 -13.48 7.32
N ILE A 65 -7.01 -13.97 6.39
CA ILE A 65 -7.83 -15.16 6.61
C ILE A 65 -6.94 -16.40 6.82
N TYR A 66 -5.87 -16.55 6.04
CA TYR A 66 -4.93 -17.65 6.22
C TYR A 66 -4.28 -17.62 7.61
N MET A 67 -3.71 -16.49 8.03
CA MET A 67 -3.05 -16.38 9.33
C MET A 67 -4.01 -16.54 10.51
N ALA A 68 -5.24 -16.01 10.39
CA ALA A 68 -6.30 -16.22 11.39
C ALA A 68 -6.68 -17.70 11.55
N SER A 69 -6.58 -18.50 10.48
CA SER A 69 -6.87 -19.94 10.51
C SER A 69 -5.73 -20.81 11.05
N VAL A 70 -4.47 -20.35 10.94
CA VAL A 70 -3.28 -21.16 11.31
C VAL A 70 -2.83 -20.93 12.75
N ALA A 71 -2.95 -19.71 13.29
CA ALA A 71 -2.52 -19.41 14.66
C ALA A 71 -3.44 -18.36 15.28
N SER A 72 -4.59 -18.81 15.80
CA SER A 72 -5.49 -17.95 16.55
C SER A 72 -4.97 -17.76 17.99
N ASN A 73 -4.60 -16.52 18.32
CA ASN A 73 -4.47 -15.95 19.68
C ASN A 73 -3.14 -16.12 20.44
N GLU A 74 -1.99 -15.90 19.80
CA GLU A 74 -0.84 -15.47 20.59
C GLU A 74 -1.09 -14.06 21.15
N LYS A 75 -0.83 -13.85 22.45
CA LYS A 75 -1.02 -12.54 23.09
C LYS A 75 -0.09 -11.53 22.44
N PHE A 76 -0.63 -10.33 22.19
CA PHE A 76 0.12 -9.25 21.57
C PHE A 76 1.22 -8.74 22.54
N HIS A 77 2.46 -9.19 22.33
CA HIS A 77 3.61 -8.69 23.07
C HIS A 77 4.23 -7.50 22.34
N THR A 78 3.73 -6.30 22.63
CA THR A 78 4.44 -5.07 22.26
C THR A 78 5.69 -4.93 23.11
N THR A 79 6.86 -4.86 22.46
CA THR A 79 8.11 -4.59 23.18
C THR A 79 8.21 -3.09 23.48
N TRP A 80 8.60 -2.73 24.70
CA TRP A 80 8.91 -1.34 25.07
C TRP A 80 9.97 -0.69 24.16
N SER A 81 10.85 -1.51 23.57
CA SER A 81 11.80 -1.07 22.56
C SER A 81 11.13 -0.48 21.31
N MET A 82 10.00 -1.05 20.87
CA MET A 82 9.26 -0.52 19.73
C MET A 82 8.74 0.89 20.04
N LEU A 83 8.21 1.10 21.26
CA LEU A 83 7.70 2.41 21.67
C LEU A 83 8.81 3.47 21.73
N MET A 84 10.02 3.10 22.18
CA MET A 84 11.16 4.03 22.20
C MET A 84 11.60 4.49 20.81
N TYR A 85 11.56 3.64 19.78
CA TYR A 85 11.89 4.06 18.42
C TYR A 85 10.82 4.94 17.78
N MET A 86 9.57 4.78 18.21
CA MET A 86 8.39 5.40 17.60
C MET A 86 8.17 6.84 18.05
N MET A 87 8.30 7.08 19.36
CA MET A 87 8.05 8.38 19.96
C MET A 87 8.85 9.54 19.33
N PRO A 88 10.18 9.46 19.14
CA PRO A 88 10.93 10.57 18.55
C PRO A 88 10.52 10.83 17.10
N MET A 89 10.20 9.79 16.35
CA MET A 89 9.79 9.91 14.95
C MET A 89 8.43 10.59 14.80
N ILE A 90 7.48 10.28 15.68
CA ILE A 90 6.17 10.94 15.70
C ILE A 90 6.32 12.41 16.07
N ILE A 91 7.12 12.73 17.08
CA ILE A 91 7.35 14.12 17.49
C ILE A 91 7.98 14.92 16.34
N MET A 92 8.95 14.37 15.63
CA MET A 92 9.54 15.00 14.45
C MET A 92 8.50 15.24 13.35
N SER A 93 7.59 14.29 13.12
CA SER A 93 6.51 14.48 12.14
C SER A 93 5.56 15.63 12.49
N MET A 94 5.26 15.80 13.78
CA MET A 94 4.40 16.88 14.27
C MET A 94 5.10 18.24 14.16
N MET A 95 6.37 18.32 14.54
CA MET A 95 7.16 19.56 14.40
C MET A 95 7.21 20.02 12.94
N MET A 96 7.44 19.08 12.02
CA MET A 96 7.48 19.39 10.58
C MET A 96 6.12 19.84 10.05
N PHE A 97 5.01 19.33 10.59
CA PHE A 97 3.68 19.79 10.21
C PHE A 97 3.50 21.29 10.53
N PHE A 98 3.86 21.72 11.73
CA PHE A 98 3.74 23.12 12.15
C PHE A 98 4.65 24.06 11.34
N ILE A 99 5.86 23.63 11.01
CA ILE A 99 6.80 24.44 10.21
C ILE A 99 6.27 24.61 8.78
N MET A 100 5.74 23.53 8.18
CA MET A 100 5.27 23.55 6.79
C MET A 100 4.00 24.37 6.62
N ASP A 101 3.07 24.34 7.58
CA ASP A 101 1.84 25.14 7.52
C ASP A 101 2.15 26.64 7.49
N GLN A 102 3.15 27.09 8.26
CA GLN A 102 3.61 28.48 8.22
C GLN A 102 4.27 28.87 6.90
N LEU A 103 4.99 27.94 6.27
CA LEU A 103 5.67 28.17 4.99
C LEU A 103 4.70 28.17 3.81
N GLU A 104 3.72 27.26 3.77
CA GLU A 104 2.72 27.19 2.69
C GLU A 104 1.82 28.44 2.66
N VAL A 105 1.46 28.99 3.82
CA VAL A 105 0.70 30.27 3.91
C VAL A 105 1.49 31.45 3.34
N SER A 106 2.82 31.43 3.42
CA SER A 106 3.68 32.51 2.90
C SER A 106 3.98 32.43 1.40
N CYS A 107 3.82 31.25 0.77
CA CYS A 107 4.25 30.99 -0.61
C CYS A 107 3.11 30.74 -1.62
N MET A 108 1.83 30.85 -1.22
CA MET A 108 0.71 30.70 -2.17
C MET A 108 0.59 31.90 -3.12
N SER A 109 1.38 31.88 -4.20
CA SER A 109 0.94 32.45 -5.47
C SER A 109 -0.04 31.47 -6.14
N PRO A 110 -1.14 31.95 -6.77
CA PRO A 110 -2.23 31.09 -7.24
C PRO A 110 -1.93 30.42 -8.60
N SER A 111 -0.65 30.15 -8.91
CA SER A 111 -0.21 29.86 -10.28
C SER A 111 -0.23 28.38 -10.67
N ILE A 112 -0.62 27.45 -9.79
CA ILE A 112 -0.64 26.01 -10.11
C ILE A 112 -1.96 25.35 -9.69
N LYS A 113 -3.07 25.93 -10.14
CA LYS A 113 -4.33 25.17 -10.31
C LYS A 113 -4.67 25.09 -11.79
N LYS A 114 -3.77 24.49 -12.57
CA LYS A 114 -4.14 24.00 -13.89
C LYS A 114 -4.95 22.74 -13.64
N SER A 115 -6.27 22.88 -13.61
CA SER A 115 -7.20 21.76 -13.59
C SER A 115 -6.88 20.87 -14.78
N MET A 116 -6.22 19.74 -14.51
CA MET A 116 -6.11 18.70 -15.52
C MET A 116 -7.54 18.27 -15.84
N THR A 117 -7.96 18.57 -17.07
CA THR A 117 -9.28 18.20 -17.55
C THR A 117 -9.39 16.67 -17.52
N GLY A 118 -10.60 16.15 -17.24
CA GLY A 118 -10.83 14.70 -17.16
C GLY A 118 -10.46 13.93 -18.44
N ALA A 119 -10.27 14.62 -19.58
CA ALA A 119 -9.76 14.04 -20.81
C ALA A 119 -8.32 13.50 -20.67
N GLU A 120 -7.45 14.17 -19.89
CA GLU A 120 -6.08 13.70 -19.68
C GLU A 120 -6.02 12.39 -18.85
N GLN A 121 -7.06 12.11 -18.03
CA GLN A 121 -7.17 10.86 -17.28
C GLN A 121 -7.27 9.64 -18.21
N LEU A 122 -8.21 9.68 -19.14
CA LEU A 122 -8.46 8.58 -20.08
C LEU A 122 -7.30 8.39 -21.07
N ILE A 123 -6.65 9.48 -21.47
CA ILE A 123 -5.49 9.44 -22.36
C ILE A 123 -4.31 8.71 -21.69
N SER A 124 -4.12 8.86 -20.37
CA SER A 124 -3.02 8.20 -19.66
C SER A 124 -3.13 6.67 -19.63
N LEU A 125 -4.34 6.13 -19.43
CA LEU A 125 -4.59 4.68 -19.38
C LEU A 125 -4.49 4.05 -20.78
N ASN A 126 -5.00 4.75 -21.80
CA ASN A 126 -4.98 4.25 -23.18
C ASN A 126 -3.56 4.12 -23.75
N LYS A 127 -2.56 4.84 -23.19
CA LYS A 127 -1.15 4.73 -23.60
C LYS A 127 -0.57 3.32 -23.43
N LEU A 128 -1.13 2.49 -22.54
CA LEU A 128 -0.68 1.10 -22.37
C LEU A 128 -1.02 0.24 -23.58
N PHE A 129 -2.15 0.51 -24.25
CA PHE A 129 -2.63 -0.26 -25.40
C PHE A 129 -2.19 0.31 -26.75
N ILE A 130 -1.37 1.37 -26.77
CA ILE A 130 -0.79 1.90 -28.00
C ILE A 130 0.27 0.91 -28.52
N PHE A 131 0.38 0.80 -29.84
CA PHE A 131 1.28 -0.11 -30.54
C PHE A 131 2.70 -0.18 -29.96
N ASN A 132 3.28 0.94 -29.56
CA ASN A 132 4.64 1.01 -28.99
C ASN A 132 4.78 0.28 -27.63
N ASN A 133 3.72 0.25 -26.82
CA ASN A 133 3.72 -0.37 -25.49
C ASN A 133 3.03 -1.75 -25.49
N MET A 134 2.51 -2.20 -26.64
CA MET A 134 1.78 -3.46 -26.76
C MET A 134 2.63 -4.67 -26.32
N SER A 135 3.94 -4.64 -26.57
CA SER A 135 4.87 -5.70 -26.12
C SER A 135 4.84 -5.91 -24.60
N ILE A 136 4.79 -4.81 -23.84
CA ILE A 136 4.71 -4.85 -22.37
C ILE A 136 3.38 -5.47 -21.93
N THR A 137 2.28 -5.13 -22.61
CA THR A 137 0.95 -5.71 -22.28
C THR A 137 0.91 -7.21 -22.55
N ILE A 138 1.46 -7.67 -23.68
CA ILE A 138 1.53 -9.09 -24.04
C ILE A 138 2.37 -9.85 -23.00
N MET A 139 3.51 -9.29 -22.58
CA MET A 139 4.34 -9.87 -21.54
C MET A 139 3.57 -10.04 -20.22
N LEU A 140 2.85 -9.00 -19.75
CA LEU A 140 2.07 -9.06 -18.51
C LEU A 140 0.95 -10.11 -18.55
N VAL A 141 0.22 -10.20 -19.67
CA VAL A 141 -0.84 -11.21 -19.85
C VAL A 141 -0.25 -12.61 -19.84
N SER A 142 0.86 -12.84 -20.56
CA SER A 142 1.54 -14.14 -20.56
C SER A 142 2.05 -14.53 -19.16
N TYR A 143 2.56 -13.56 -18.39
CA TYR A 143 3.01 -13.79 -17.02
C TYR A 143 1.86 -14.22 -16.10
N LEU A 144 0.73 -13.48 -16.11
CA LEU A 144 -0.44 -13.85 -15.31
C LEU A 144 -1.05 -15.20 -15.72
N PHE A 145 -0.98 -15.54 -17.00
CA PHE A 145 -1.41 -16.86 -17.48
C PHE A 145 -0.51 -17.99 -16.96
N LEU A 146 0.80 -17.81 -17.02
CA LEU A 146 1.77 -18.77 -16.49
C LEU A 146 1.63 -18.94 -14.97
N THR A 147 1.42 -17.86 -14.21
CA THR A 147 1.22 -17.96 -12.75
C THR A 147 -0.05 -18.71 -12.41
N MET A 148 -1.15 -18.53 -13.17
CA MET A 148 -2.38 -19.30 -12.96
C MET A 148 -2.16 -20.80 -13.18
N ILE A 149 -1.47 -21.19 -14.26
CA ILE A 149 -1.11 -22.60 -14.51
C ILE A 149 -0.24 -23.14 -13.37
N ALA A 150 0.81 -22.42 -12.98
CA ALA A 150 1.72 -22.84 -11.91
C ALA A 150 0.99 -23.02 -10.57
N ILE A 151 0.13 -22.06 -10.19
CA ILE A 151 -0.67 -22.14 -8.96
C ILE A 151 -1.62 -23.33 -9.02
N SER A 152 -2.28 -23.59 -10.16
CA SER A 152 -3.18 -24.75 -10.29
C SER A 152 -2.45 -26.09 -10.14
N TYR A 153 -1.18 -26.18 -10.56
CA TYR A 153 -0.35 -27.37 -10.39
C TYR A 153 0.13 -27.55 -8.93
N ILE A 154 0.50 -26.46 -8.26
CA ILE A 154 0.90 -26.50 -6.83
C ILE A 154 -0.29 -26.79 -5.92
N ALA A 155 -1.46 -26.24 -6.25
CA ALA A 155 -2.67 -26.40 -5.46
C ALA A 155 -3.32 -27.79 -5.58
N ASN A 156 -2.69 -28.76 -6.26
CA ASN A 156 -3.20 -30.12 -6.40
C ASN A 156 -3.53 -30.73 -5.02
N VAL A 157 -4.83 -30.82 -4.75
CA VAL A 157 -5.45 -31.20 -3.49
C VAL A 157 -5.37 -32.72 -3.32
N HIS A 158 -4.26 -33.22 -2.81
CA HIS A 158 -4.16 -34.63 -2.41
C HIS A 158 -4.23 -34.88 -0.90
N GLU A 159 -4.43 -33.85 -0.08
CA GLU A 159 -4.66 -34.03 1.36
C GLU A 159 -5.96 -33.33 1.78
N GLY A 160 -6.72 -34.00 2.64
CA GLY A 160 -8.05 -33.58 3.09
C GLY A 160 -8.07 -32.20 3.75
N PRO A 161 -9.25 -31.67 4.11
CA PRO A 161 -9.38 -30.32 4.64
C PRO A 161 -8.42 -30.08 5.82
N LEU A 162 -7.69 -28.95 5.80
CA LEU A 162 -6.74 -28.48 6.84
C LEU A 162 -7.34 -28.40 8.26
N ARG A 163 -8.65 -28.66 8.41
CA ARG A 163 -9.32 -28.76 9.69
C ARG A 163 -9.52 -30.24 10.02
N MET A 164 -8.66 -30.77 10.91
CA MET A 164 -8.92 -32.05 11.56
C MET A 164 -10.31 -31.98 12.22
N LYS A 165 -11.14 -32.97 11.89
CA LYS A 165 -12.45 -33.17 12.51
C LYS A 165 -12.19 -33.52 13.98
N SER A 166 -12.86 -32.79 14.87
CA SER A 166 -12.90 -32.99 16.33
C SER A 166 -13.09 -34.45 16.72
#